data_AF-S7XCT2-F1
#
_entry.id   AF-S7XCT2-F1
#
_cell.length_a   1.000
_cell.length_b   1.000
_cell.length_c   1.000
_cell.angle_alpha   90.00
_cell.angle_beta   90.00
_cell.angle_gamma   90.00
#
_symmetry.space_group_name_H-M   'P 1'
#
loop_
_entity.id
_entity.type
_entity.pdbx_description
1 polymer ?
#
loop_
_entity_poly.entity_id
_entity_poly.type
_entity_poly.pdbx_seq_one_letter_code
_entity_poly.pdbx_strand_id
1 'polypeptide(L)'
;MKNLESLATAIGKDIKGIKEQQVTKDELDAKHYLTENQTLSLEGNRLSLTNGGSVNLPTVLRSSEYRISKSDIAGNEVGATATIPINSLMNPIGIKLGDVIQSFNNNSEGADEGYWIVTGISAQGISVRKIGSRHLYSTYNDAELKQKISALENRPSFDTLTPTQRDSLRGENGHSLNATVRIEGSYRNGSTSQLNLFADVFYDGEKLTSGYTLDYYYRGFGNNNWGVLRNQTPDSTGKFSTWSATQRSGGWFEVRIEVSYRGLKASGFAHLDNVNDGPRGADGAPGQNIINQQGQQALKYWAGTQAQYDAITTKDPNTIYDIFKQV
;
A
#
# COMPACT_ATOMS: atom_id res chain seq x y z
N MET A 1 -130.64 18.64 66.75
CA MET A 1 -130.46 19.37 65.47
C MET A 1 -129.38 20.46 65.56
N LYS A 2 -129.39 21.39 66.54
CA LYS A 2 -128.36 22.46 66.67
C LYS A 2 -126.89 22.03 66.62
N ASN A 3 -126.51 20.90 67.22
CA ASN A 3 -125.11 20.43 67.21
C ASN A 3 -124.63 19.91 65.84
N LEU A 4 -125.53 19.37 65.01
CA LEU A 4 -125.16 18.91 63.66
C LEU A 4 -124.96 20.09 62.70
N GLU A 5 -125.75 21.16 62.82
CA GLU A 5 -125.58 22.38 62.02
C GLU A 5 -124.29 23.13 62.39
N SER A 6 -123.94 23.18 63.67
CA SER A 6 -122.68 23.74 64.16
C SER A 6 -121.48 22.96 63.60
N LEU A 7 -121.52 21.63 63.61
CA LEU A 7 -120.45 20.78 63.09
C LEU A 7 -120.30 20.92 61.56
N ALA A 8 -121.42 20.94 60.82
CA ALA A 8 -121.39 21.14 59.37
C ALA A 8 -120.83 22.51 58.98
N THR A 9 -121.14 23.56 59.75
CA THR A 9 -120.61 24.91 59.53
C THR A 9 -119.11 24.97 59.80
N ALA A 10 -118.64 24.34 60.89
CA ALA A 10 -117.22 24.26 61.23
C ALA A 10 -116.43 23.49 60.16
N ILE A 11 -116.92 22.30 59.76
CA ILE A 11 -116.30 21.49 58.71
C ILE A 11 -116.27 22.26 57.38
N GLY A 12 -117.35 22.97 57.01
CA GLY A 12 -117.37 23.79 55.80
C GLY A 12 -116.32 24.92 55.83
N LYS A 13 -116.10 25.52 57.00
CA LYS A 13 -115.08 26.56 57.20
C LYS A 13 -113.66 26.00 57.11
N ASP A 14 -113.42 24.83 57.70
CA ASP A 14 -112.12 24.15 57.67
C ASP A 14 -111.79 23.67 56.25
N ILE A 15 -112.77 23.09 55.52
CA ILE A 15 -112.59 22.68 54.12
C ILE A 15 -112.29 23.89 53.23
N LYS A 16 -112.96 25.02 53.45
CA LYS A 16 -112.68 26.26 52.73
C LYS A 16 -111.27 26.77 53.04
N GLY A 17 -110.87 26.77 54.32
CA GLY A 17 -109.52 27.16 54.74
C GLY A 17 -108.42 26.27 54.15
N ILE A 18 -108.64 24.95 54.09
CA ILE A 18 -107.69 24.01 53.48
C ILE A 18 -107.55 24.28 51.97
N LYS A 19 -108.65 24.57 51.26
CA LYS A 19 -108.59 24.92 49.83
C LYS A 19 -107.92 26.27 49.57
N GLU A 20 -108.11 27.25 50.44
CA GLU A 20 -107.45 28.57 50.34
C GLU A 20 -105.97 28.54 50.77
N GLN A 21 -105.55 27.53 51.54
CA GLN A 21 -104.16 27.33 51.96
C GLN A 21 -103.37 26.34 51.09
N GLN A 22 -104.03 25.62 50.18
CA GLN A 22 -103.35 24.77 49.20
C GLN A 22 -102.83 25.63 48.05
N VAL A 23 -101.52 25.76 47.95
CA VAL A 23 -100.89 26.33 46.76
C VAL A 23 -100.89 25.28 45.66
N THR A 24 -101.53 25.59 44.55
CA THR A 24 -101.56 24.75 43.36
C THR A 24 -100.24 24.83 42.59
N LYS A 25 -99.95 23.82 41.76
CA LYS A 25 -98.75 23.82 40.91
C LYS A 25 -98.73 25.03 39.97
N ASP A 26 -99.89 25.40 39.43
CA ASP A 26 -100.03 26.54 38.52
C ASP A 26 -99.77 27.87 39.24
N GLU A 27 -100.13 27.99 40.53
CA GLU A 27 -99.79 29.17 41.35
C GLU A 27 -98.29 29.25 41.67
N LEU A 28 -97.62 28.10 41.88
CA LEU A 28 -96.17 28.06 42.04
C LEU A 28 -95.44 28.41 40.73
N ASP A 29 -95.97 27.96 39.60
CA ASP A 29 -95.43 28.26 38.26
C ASP A 29 -95.60 29.75 37.91
N ALA A 30 -96.79 30.32 38.17
CA ALA A 30 -97.09 31.73 37.96
C ALA A 30 -96.24 32.67 38.83
N LYS A 31 -95.77 32.20 40.00
CA LYS A 31 -94.82 32.91 40.86
C LYS A 31 -93.34 32.59 40.59
N HIS A 32 -93.06 31.81 39.54
CA HIS A 32 -91.72 31.36 39.15
C HIS A 32 -90.96 30.60 40.26
N TYR A 33 -91.68 29.90 41.13
CA TYR A 33 -91.07 29.06 42.18
C TYR A 33 -90.74 27.65 41.70
N LEU A 34 -91.23 27.23 40.53
CA LEU A 34 -90.82 25.98 39.90
C LEU A 34 -89.55 26.22 39.10
N THR A 35 -88.47 25.51 39.44
CA THR A 35 -87.27 25.47 38.60
C THR A 35 -87.36 24.31 37.62
N GLU A 36 -87.15 24.58 36.35
CA GLU A 36 -87.02 23.52 35.35
C GLU A 36 -85.66 22.81 35.47
N ASN A 37 -85.66 21.48 35.33
CA ASN A 37 -84.43 20.73 35.16
C ASN A 37 -83.92 20.98 33.73
N GLN A 38 -82.89 21.82 33.60
CA GLN A 38 -82.25 22.05 32.31
C GLN A 38 -81.16 21.01 32.07
N THR A 39 -81.15 20.42 30.87
CA THR A 39 -80.03 19.59 30.44
C THR A 39 -79.01 20.48 29.74
N LEU A 40 -77.76 20.40 30.18
CA LEU A 40 -76.64 21.04 29.52
C LEU A 40 -76.12 20.12 28.42
N SER A 41 -76.02 20.65 27.20
CA SER A 41 -75.50 19.94 26.02
C SER A 41 -74.35 20.70 25.40
N LEU A 42 -73.35 19.98 24.89
CA LEU A 42 -72.22 20.54 24.15
C LEU A 42 -72.15 19.87 22.78
N GLU A 43 -72.36 20.65 21.73
CA GLU A 43 -72.18 20.23 20.34
C GLU A 43 -71.11 21.10 19.68
N GLY A 44 -69.97 20.48 19.31
CA GLY A 44 -68.80 21.22 18.84
C GLY A 44 -68.30 22.21 19.91
N ASN A 45 -68.31 23.51 19.60
CA ASN A 45 -67.97 24.60 20.53
C ASN A 45 -69.19 25.35 21.06
N ARG A 46 -70.42 24.84 20.90
CA ARG A 46 -71.63 25.50 21.37
C ARG A 46 -72.20 24.80 22.59
N LEU A 47 -72.24 25.51 23.70
CA LEU A 47 -72.87 25.07 24.94
C LEU A 47 -74.32 25.56 24.97
N SER A 48 -75.29 24.65 25.13
CA SER A 48 -76.73 24.96 25.06
C SER A 48 -77.53 24.28 26.19
N LEU A 49 -78.63 24.92 26.60
CA LEU A 49 -79.59 24.42 27.58
C LEU A 49 -80.89 23.99 26.88
N THR A 50 -81.59 22.96 27.39
CA THR A 50 -82.76 22.33 26.73
C THR A 50 -83.86 23.30 26.28
N ASN A 51 -84.04 24.42 26.96
CA ASN A 51 -84.95 25.51 26.57
C ASN A 51 -84.36 26.89 26.91
N GLY A 52 -83.03 26.99 26.95
CA GLY A 52 -82.34 28.16 27.46
C GLY A 52 -81.39 28.81 26.46
N GLY A 53 -80.58 29.72 27.01
CA GLY A 53 -79.54 30.38 26.25
C GLY A 53 -78.48 29.41 25.73
N SER A 54 -77.75 29.88 24.74
CA SER A 54 -76.62 29.16 24.17
C SER A 54 -75.45 30.12 24.02
N VAL A 55 -74.25 29.64 24.32
CA VAL A 55 -73.02 30.40 24.12
C VAL A 55 -72.11 29.62 23.19
N ASN A 56 -71.62 30.31 22.15
CA ASN A 56 -70.47 29.80 21.41
C ASN A 56 -69.24 30.03 22.27
N LEU A 57 -68.66 28.95 22.76
CA LEU A 57 -67.37 29.01 23.43
C LEU A 57 -66.34 29.53 22.42
N PRO A 58 -65.44 30.44 22.82
CA PRO A 58 -64.35 30.86 21.95
C PRO A 58 -63.67 29.64 21.36
N THR A 59 -63.51 29.60 20.05
CA THR A 59 -62.70 28.58 19.39
C THR A 59 -61.28 28.82 19.85
N VAL A 60 -60.88 28.16 20.94
CA VAL A 60 -59.48 28.13 21.31
C VAL A 60 -58.81 27.33 20.20
N LEU A 61 -58.17 28.03 19.27
CA LEU A 61 -57.10 27.45 18.47
C LEU A 61 -56.06 26.99 19.49
N ARG A 62 -56.20 25.75 19.95
CA ARG A 62 -55.22 25.16 20.85
C ARG A 62 -53.95 25.08 20.04
N SER A 63 -52.96 25.89 20.42
CA SER A 63 -51.61 25.74 19.87
C SER A 63 -51.17 24.31 20.16
N SER A 64 -50.96 23.52 19.11
CA SER A 64 -50.31 22.22 19.25
C SER A 64 -48.96 22.45 19.93
N GLU A 65 -48.72 21.79 21.05
CA GLU A 65 -47.41 21.85 21.68
C GLU A 65 -46.54 20.73 21.13
N TYR A 66 -45.26 21.03 21.01
CA TYR A 66 -44.27 20.07 20.59
C TYR A 66 -43.78 19.25 21.79
N ARG A 67 -43.77 17.93 21.64
CA ARG A 67 -43.40 16.96 22.66
C ARG A 67 -42.24 16.11 22.18
N ILE A 68 -41.43 15.64 23.11
CA ILE A 68 -40.27 14.80 22.81
C ILE A 68 -40.44 13.48 23.55
N SER A 69 -40.44 12.37 22.82
CA SER A 69 -40.41 11.02 23.37
C SER A 69 -38.99 10.66 23.81
N LYS A 70 -38.87 9.94 24.93
CA LYS A 70 -37.58 9.39 25.42
C LYS A 70 -37.10 8.19 24.61
N SER A 71 -37.98 7.57 23.84
CA SER A 71 -37.70 6.37 23.05
C SER A 71 -38.45 6.39 21.72
N ASP A 72 -38.15 5.40 20.89
CA ASP A 72 -38.96 5.14 19.70
C ASP A 72 -40.42 4.82 20.06
N ILE A 73 -41.33 5.19 19.16
CA ILE A 73 -42.74 4.84 19.19
C ILE A 73 -42.94 3.88 18.02
N ALA A 74 -43.37 2.65 18.31
CA ALA A 74 -43.49 1.62 17.30
C ALA A 74 -44.52 2.00 16.21
N GLY A 75 -44.06 2.07 14.96
CA GLY A 75 -44.89 2.20 13.76
C GLY A 75 -44.15 2.86 12.61
N ASN A 76 -44.01 2.11 11.52
CA ASN A 76 -43.15 2.52 10.40
C ASN A 76 -43.88 3.45 9.43
N GLU A 77 -45.18 3.23 9.21
CA GLU A 77 -45.96 3.91 8.18
C GLU A 77 -46.76 5.10 8.72
N VAL A 78 -46.99 6.10 7.87
CA VAL A 78 -47.90 7.21 8.17
C VAL A 78 -49.31 6.64 8.40
N GLY A 79 -49.96 7.06 9.49
CA GLY A 79 -51.25 6.53 9.93
C GLY A 79 -51.16 5.41 10.95
N ALA A 80 -49.97 4.83 11.20
CA ALA A 80 -49.77 3.87 12.29
C ALA A 80 -50.19 4.49 13.63
N THR A 81 -50.86 3.70 14.47
CA THR A 81 -51.32 4.14 15.79
C THR A 81 -50.61 3.40 16.90
N ALA A 82 -50.31 4.08 18.00
CA ALA A 82 -49.74 3.48 19.18
C ALA A 82 -50.36 4.08 20.45
N THR A 83 -50.22 3.37 21.57
CA THR A 83 -50.51 3.92 22.90
C THR A 83 -49.23 3.91 23.71
N ILE A 84 -48.80 5.09 24.17
CA ILE A 84 -47.57 5.27 24.93
C ILE A 84 -47.88 5.75 26.36
N PRO A 85 -47.10 5.34 27.38
CA PRO A 85 -47.22 5.88 28.73
C PRO A 85 -46.92 7.38 28.79
N ILE A 86 -47.58 8.14 29.66
CA ILE A 86 -47.33 9.58 29.82
C ILE A 86 -45.87 9.88 30.23
N ASN A 87 -45.28 9.02 31.08
CA ASN A 87 -43.91 9.17 31.55
C ASN A 87 -42.84 8.86 30.47
N SER A 88 -43.24 8.38 29.28
CA SER A 88 -42.34 8.21 28.13
C SER A 88 -41.96 9.53 27.48
N LEU A 89 -42.65 10.63 27.78
CA LEU A 89 -42.30 11.97 27.29
C LEU A 89 -41.29 12.66 28.21
N MET A 90 -40.40 13.45 27.61
CA MET A 90 -39.47 14.32 28.32
C MET A 90 -40.19 15.54 28.92
N ASN A 91 -41.26 16.00 28.27
CA ASN A 91 -42.09 17.14 28.69
C ASN A 91 -43.58 16.76 28.84
N PRO A 92 -43.94 15.93 29.84
CA PRO A 92 -45.28 15.34 29.95
C PRO A 92 -46.38 16.27 30.52
N ILE A 93 -46.05 17.49 30.94
CA ILE A 93 -47.01 18.39 31.58
C ILE A 93 -47.92 19.01 30.52
N GLY A 94 -49.23 19.00 30.74
CA GLY A 94 -50.21 19.72 29.91
C GLY A 94 -50.53 19.10 28.55
N ILE A 95 -50.25 17.80 28.37
CA ILE A 95 -50.55 17.09 27.10
C ILE A 95 -52.03 17.23 26.74
N LYS A 96 -52.29 17.49 25.47
CA LYS A 96 -53.65 17.64 24.92
C LYS A 96 -53.77 17.03 23.53
N LEU A 97 -55.02 16.76 23.13
CA LEU A 97 -55.34 16.35 21.76
C LEU A 97 -54.75 17.36 20.76
N GLY A 98 -54.11 16.83 19.71
CA GLY A 98 -53.46 17.62 18.67
C GLY A 98 -52.00 18.02 18.94
N ASP A 99 -51.45 17.73 20.12
CA ASP A 99 -50.00 17.91 20.35
C ASP A 99 -49.20 17.01 19.39
N VAL A 100 -48.02 17.48 18.98
CA VAL A 100 -47.12 16.74 18.09
C VAL A 100 -45.97 16.17 18.93
N ILE A 101 -45.75 14.86 18.82
CA ILE A 101 -44.67 14.14 19.49
C ILE A 101 -43.61 13.74 18.47
N GLN A 102 -42.37 14.14 18.73
CA GLN A 102 -41.19 13.62 18.06
C GLN A 102 -40.69 12.38 18.78
N SER A 103 -40.51 11.29 18.03
CA SER A 103 -39.78 10.10 18.45
C SER A 103 -38.49 9.96 17.65
N PHE A 104 -37.54 9.22 18.18
CA PHE A 104 -36.29 8.87 17.49
C PHE A 104 -36.20 7.35 17.39
N ASN A 105 -36.04 6.84 16.17
CA ASN A 105 -35.77 5.44 15.90
C ASN A 105 -34.33 5.29 15.42
N ASN A 106 -33.55 4.45 16.11
CA ASN A 106 -32.17 4.16 15.73
C ASN A 106 -32.10 2.79 15.06
N ASN A 107 -31.37 2.70 13.95
CA ASN A 107 -31.03 1.45 13.28
C ASN A 107 -29.50 1.36 13.08
N SER A 108 -29.02 0.34 12.37
CA SER A 108 -27.58 0.14 12.09
C SER A 108 -26.96 1.21 11.18
N GLU A 109 -27.79 1.96 10.46
CA GLU A 109 -27.36 2.95 9.45
C GLU A 109 -27.42 4.39 9.99
N GLY A 110 -28.28 4.66 10.99
CA GLY A 110 -28.38 5.93 11.66
C GLY A 110 -29.65 6.08 12.50
N ALA A 111 -30.03 7.33 12.78
CA ALA A 111 -31.24 7.68 13.50
C ALA A 111 -32.22 8.41 12.56
N ASP A 112 -33.48 8.03 12.60
CA ASP A 112 -34.57 8.75 11.94
C ASP A 112 -35.46 9.42 13.00
N GLU A 113 -36.26 10.38 12.55
CA GLU A 113 -37.29 11.03 13.36
C GLU A 113 -38.67 10.51 12.95
N GLY A 114 -39.50 10.18 13.94
CA GLY A 114 -40.93 9.93 13.78
C GLY A 114 -41.74 11.09 14.32
N TYR A 115 -42.77 11.52 13.60
CA TYR A 115 -43.67 12.58 14.04
C TYR A 115 -45.07 12.00 14.22
N TRP A 116 -45.65 12.25 15.39
CA TRP A 116 -46.91 11.67 15.83
C TRP A 116 -47.85 12.75 16.34
N ILE A 117 -49.14 12.61 16.11
CA ILE A 117 -50.16 13.50 16.68
C ILE A 117 -50.92 12.79 17.79
N VAL A 118 -51.17 13.47 18.91
CA VAL A 118 -52.00 12.95 20.01
C VAL A 118 -53.45 12.91 19.58
N THR A 119 -54.04 11.71 19.54
CA THR A 119 -55.42 11.46 19.13
C THR A 119 -56.33 11.04 20.31
N GLY A 120 -55.76 10.70 21.45
CA GLY A 120 -56.50 10.30 22.65
C GLY A 120 -55.66 10.40 23.91
N ILE A 121 -56.30 10.69 25.04
CA ILE A 121 -55.69 10.66 26.37
C ILE A 121 -56.64 9.90 27.28
N SER A 122 -56.14 8.86 27.93
CA SER A 122 -56.91 7.97 28.80
C SER A 122 -56.09 7.55 30.01
N ALA A 123 -56.70 6.82 30.95
CA ALA A 123 -55.98 6.23 32.07
C ALA A 123 -54.88 5.26 31.63
N GLN A 124 -55.00 4.68 30.43
CA GLN A 124 -54.07 3.74 29.82
C GLN A 124 -52.86 4.42 29.15
N GLY A 125 -52.88 5.75 28.99
CA GLY A 125 -51.80 6.53 28.38
C GLY A 125 -52.28 7.45 27.26
N ILE A 126 -51.35 7.76 26.36
CA ILE A 126 -51.53 8.68 25.23
C ILE A 126 -51.68 7.84 23.96
N SER A 127 -52.83 7.95 23.30
CA SER A 127 -53.01 7.40 21.96
C SER A 127 -52.48 8.39 20.94
N VAL A 128 -51.65 7.90 20.03
CA VAL A 128 -50.96 8.69 19.01
C VAL A 128 -51.13 8.08 17.63
N ARG A 129 -51.05 8.92 16.60
CA ARG A 129 -51.03 8.50 15.20
C ARG A 129 -49.86 9.12 14.46
N LYS A 130 -49.09 8.33 13.73
CA LYS A 130 -47.95 8.83 12.95
C LYS A 130 -48.43 9.72 11.81
N ILE A 131 -47.79 10.87 11.65
CA ILE A 131 -48.08 11.85 10.59
C ILE A 131 -46.93 12.00 9.59
N GLY A 132 -45.72 11.55 9.94
CA GLY A 132 -44.57 11.63 9.07
C GLY A 132 -43.31 11.08 9.70
N SER A 133 -42.25 11.05 8.89
CA SER A 133 -40.88 10.77 9.32
C SER A 133 -39.90 11.66 8.59
N ARG A 134 -38.74 11.91 9.21
CA ARG A 134 -37.61 12.60 8.58
C ARG A 134 -36.38 11.74 8.70
N HIS A 135 -35.73 11.50 7.56
CA HIS A 135 -34.48 10.76 7.49
C HIS A 135 -33.31 11.69 7.79
N LEU A 136 -32.49 11.38 8.81
CA LEU A 136 -31.40 12.27 9.24
C LEU A 136 -30.01 11.82 8.82
N TYR A 137 -29.84 10.58 8.38
CA TYR A 137 -28.55 10.09 7.90
C TYR A 137 -28.51 10.06 6.37
N SER A 138 -27.29 10.06 5.85
CA SER A 138 -27.01 9.65 4.48
C SER A 138 -26.00 8.52 4.60
N THR A 139 -26.22 7.43 3.87
CA THR A 139 -25.26 6.33 3.87
C THR A 139 -23.93 6.85 3.31
N TYR A 140 -22.83 6.48 3.96
CA TYR A 140 -21.51 6.84 3.48
C TYR A 140 -21.27 6.20 2.11
N ASN A 141 -21.03 7.03 1.08
CA ASN A 141 -20.74 6.54 -0.26
C ASN A 141 -19.26 6.16 -0.38
N ASP A 142 -18.97 4.87 -0.20
CA ASP A 142 -17.62 4.31 -0.31
C ASP A 142 -17.27 3.78 -1.71
N ALA A 143 -18.09 4.07 -2.74
CA ALA A 143 -17.92 3.53 -4.10
C ALA A 143 -16.54 3.87 -4.69
N GLU A 144 -16.07 5.11 -4.53
CA GLU A 144 -14.76 5.53 -5.02
C GLU A 144 -13.62 4.82 -4.27
N LEU A 145 -13.76 4.61 -2.96
CA LEU A 145 -12.77 3.87 -2.17
C LEU A 145 -12.71 2.41 -2.59
N LYS A 146 -13.86 1.74 -2.74
CA LYS A 146 -13.93 0.36 -3.24
C LYS A 146 -13.31 0.23 -4.63
N GLN A 147 -13.53 1.19 -5.52
CA GLN A 147 -12.92 1.19 -6.85
C GLN A 147 -11.39 1.32 -6.78
N LYS A 148 -10.87 2.25 -5.96
CA LYS A 148 -9.42 2.43 -5.78
C LYS A 148 -8.75 1.20 -5.17
N ILE A 149 -9.39 0.59 -4.17
CA ILE A 149 -8.88 -0.63 -3.52
C ILE A 149 -8.85 -1.78 -4.53
N SER A 150 -9.94 -1.99 -5.28
CA SER A 150 -9.98 -3.04 -6.30
C SER A 150 -8.93 -2.84 -7.40
N ALA A 151 -8.68 -1.59 -7.83
CA ALA A 151 -7.63 -1.28 -8.78
C ALA A 151 -6.22 -1.56 -8.23
N LEU A 152 -6.01 -1.33 -6.93
CA LEU A 152 -4.75 -1.62 -6.25
C LEU A 152 -4.53 -3.12 -6.06
N GLU A 153 -5.56 -3.85 -5.64
CA GLU A 153 -5.51 -5.31 -5.43
C GLU A 153 -5.31 -6.07 -6.75
N ASN A 154 -5.89 -5.56 -7.85
CA ASN A 154 -5.73 -6.15 -9.18
C ASN A 154 -4.55 -5.56 -9.97
N ARG A 155 -3.74 -4.71 -9.36
CA ARG A 155 -2.57 -4.15 -10.06
C ARG A 155 -1.57 -5.28 -10.31
N PRO A 156 -1.11 -5.50 -11.55
CA PRO A 156 -0.13 -6.53 -11.85
C PRO A 156 1.17 -6.29 -11.07
N SER A 157 1.71 -7.34 -10.46
CA SER A 157 3.07 -7.36 -9.94
C SER A 157 4.06 -7.64 -11.08
N PHE A 158 5.33 -7.30 -10.89
CA PHE A 158 6.36 -7.52 -11.91
C PHE A 158 6.42 -8.98 -12.40
N ASP A 159 6.20 -9.94 -11.51
CA ASP A 159 6.22 -11.38 -11.83
C ASP A 159 4.99 -11.84 -12.63
N THR A 160 3.89 -11.09 -12.55
CA THR A 160 2.66 -11.35 -13.32
C THR A 160 2.67 -10.72 -14.71
N LEU A 161 3.69 -9.93 -15.03
CA LEU A 161 3.85 -9.31 -16.34
C LEU A 161 4.34 -10.33 -17.37
N THR A 162 3.77 -10.26 -18.58
CA THR A 162 4.28 -11.02 -19.73
C THR A 162 5.73 -10.62 -20.06
N PRO A 163 6.53 -11.48 -20.71
CA PRO A 163 7.87 -11.12 -21.18
C PRO A 163 7.89 -9.80 -21.96
N THR A 164 6.94 -9.61 -22.88
CA THR A 164 6.80 -8.38 -23.67
C THR A 164 6.59 -7.15 -22.79
N GLN A 165 5.71 -7.21 -21.79
CA GLN A 165 5.47 -6.10 -20.86
C GLN A 165 6.70 -5.80 -19.99
N ARG A 166 7.44 -6.82 -19.56
CA ARG A 166 8.70 -6.65 -18.83
C ARG A 166 9.77 -6.02 -19.70
N ASP A 167 9.87 -6.44 -20.96
CA ASP A 167 10.84 -5.87 -21.90
C ASP A 167 10.49 -4.43 -22.28
N SER A 168 9.21 -4.06 -22.38
CA SER A 168 8.79 -2.66 -22.51
C SER A 168 9.19 -1.79 -21.31
N LEU A 169 9.26 -2.36 -20.09
CA LEU A 169 9.74 -1.65 -18.89
C LEU A 169 11.27 -1.50 -18.84
N ARG A 170 12.02 -2.34 -19.55
CA ARG A 170 13.49 -2.20 -19.68
C ARG A 170 13.88 -0.98 -20.53
N GLY A 171 12.92 -0.43 -21.28
CA GLY A 171 13.12 0.66 -22.23
C GLY A 171 13.75 0.15 -23.53
N GLU A 172 13.37 0.74 -24.66
CA GLU A 172 13.82 0.32 -26.00
C GLU A 172 15.33 0.54 -26.27
N ASN A 173 16.05 1.24 -25.37
CA ASN A 173 17.39 1.78 -25.67
C ASN A 173 18.44 1.53 -24.57
N GLY A 174 18.24 0.54 -23.70
CA GLY A 174 19.26 0.14 -22.74
C GLY A 174 20.38 -0.64 -23.40
N HIS A 175 21.27 0.03 -24.15
CA HIS A 175 22.43 -0.59 -24.77
C HIS A 175 23.68 -0.51 -23.89
N SER A 176 24.49 -1.55 -23.92
CA SER A 176 25.75 -1.65 -23.19
C SER A 176 26.91 -1.78 -24.17
N LEU A 177 28.00 -1.06 -23.90
CA LEU A 177 29.26 -1.18 -24.62
C LEU A 177 30.37 -1.47 -23.61
N ASN A 178 31.10 -2.55 -23.81
CA ASN A 178 32.27 -2.91 -23.01
C ASN A 178 33.50 -3.03 -23.92
N ALA A 179 34.66 -2.63 -23.42
CA ALA A 179 35.92 -2.76 -24.13
C ALA A 179 37.04 -3.16 -23.16
N THR A 180 37.84 -4.15 -23.55
CA THR A 180 39.10 -4.47 -22.89
C THR A 180 40.23 -4.41 -23.91
N VAL A 181 41.46 -4.25 -23.42
CA VAL A 181 42.66 -4.26 -24.26
C VAL A 181 43.61 -5.33 -23.75
N ARG A 182 44.25 -6.01 -24.70
CA ARG A 182 45.18 -7.10 -24.44
C ARG A 182 46.48 -6.88 -25.20
N ILE A 183 47.58 -7.15 -24.51
CA ILE A 183 48.93 -7.09 -25.06
C ILE A 183 49.42 -8.54 -25.16
N GLU A 184 49.64 -9.02 -26.37
CA GLU A 184 50.30 -10.31 -26.59
C GLU A 184 51.77 -10.11 -26.91
N GLY A 185 52.64 -10.73 -26.13
CA GLY A 185 54.09 -10.65 -26.26
C GLY A 185 54.76 -10.69 -24.88
N SER A 186 56.06 -10.40 -24.84
CA SER A 186 56.83 -10.36 -23.59
C SER A 186 57.79 -9.17 -23.57
N TYR A 187 57.98 -8.59 -22.38
CA TYR A 187 59.03 -7.61 -22.13
C TYR A 187 59.93 -8.14 -21.02
N ARG A 188 61.17 -8.51 -21.36
CA ARG A 188 62.12 -9.08 -20.40
C ARG A 188 63.52 -8.57 -20.64
N ASN A 189 64.26 -8.32 -19.56
CA ASN A 189 65.65 -7.87 -19.59
C ASN A 189 65.88 -6.67 -20.54
N GLY A 190 64.92 -5.76 -20.62
CA GLY A 190 65.01 -4.59 -21.51
C GLY A 190 64.74 -4.89 -22.98
N SER A 191 64.27 -6.09 -23.35
CA SER A 191 63.93 -6.45 -24.72
C SER A 191 62.47 -6.91 -24.84
N THR A 192 61.82 -6.45 -25.90
CA THR A 192 60.45 -6.86 -26.24
C THR A 192 60.48 -7.95 -27.31
N SER A 193 59.60 -8.95 -27.19
CA SER A 193 59.16 -9.69 -28.37
C SER A 193 58.36 -8.75 -29.29
N GLN A 194 57.90 -9.25 -30.43
CA GLN A 194 56.83 -8.52 -31.12
C GLN A 194 55.63 -8.43 -30.19
N LEU A 195 55.15 -7.21 -29.93
CA LEU A 195 53.94 -6.97 -29.15
C LEU A 195 52.79 -6.75 -30.12
N ASN A 196 51.71 -7.51 -29.98
CA ASN A 196 50.47 -7.35 -30.73
C ASN A 196 49.40 -6.81 -29.78
N LEU A 197 48.72 -5.73 -30.19
CA LEU A 197 47.73 -5.04 -29.35
C LEU A 197 46.33 -5.29 -29.89
N PHE A 198 45.45 -5.79 -29.03
CA PHE A 198 44.08 -6.19 -29.36
C PHE A 198 43.06 -5.47 -28.50
N ALA A 199 41.93 -5.11 -29.10
CA ALA A 199 40.74 -4.60 -28.42
C ALA A 199 39.64 -5.67 -28.51
N ASP A 200 39.19 -6.16 -27.35
CA ASP A 200 38.04 -7.06 -27.24
C ASP A 200 36.83 -6.21 -26.85
N VAL A 201 35.88 -6.02 -27.77
CA VAL A 201 34.74 -5.11 -27.62
C VAL A 201 33.42 -5.88 -27.70
N PHE A 202 32.49 -5.58 -26.79
CA PHE A 202 31.19 -6.23 -26.71
C PHE A 202 30.07 -5.19 -26.70
N TYR A 203 29.03 -5.41 -27.50
CA TYR A 203 27.80 -4.61 -27.50
C TYR A 203 26.64 -5.53 -27.16
N ASP A 204 25.91 -5.21 -26.08
CA ASP A 204 24.83 -6.04 -25.55
C ASP A 204 25.23 -7.52 -25.31
N GLY A 205 26.48 -7.71 -24.88
CA GLY A 205 27.07 -9.03 -24.60
C GLY A 205 27.61 -9.76 -25.84
N GLU A 206 27.37 -9.26 -27.05
CA GLU A 206 27.88 -9.84 -28.29
C GLU A 206 29.23 -9.23 -28.68
N LYS A 207 30.22 -10.07 -29.02
CA LYS A 207 31.54 -9.60 -29.45
C LYS A 207 31.44 -8.90 -30.79
N LEU A 208 31.89 -7.65 -30.85
CA LEU A 208 32.04 -6.90 -32.09
C LEU A 208 33.34 -7.32 -32.80
N THR A 209 33.22 -7.62 -34.09
CA THR A 209 34.37 -7.92 -34.97
C THR A 209 34.65 -6.81 -35.98
N SER A 210 33.77 -5.81 -36.11
CA SER A 210 33.96 -4.65 -37.00
C SER A 210 32.99 -3.51 -36.63
N GLY A 211 33.14 -2.35 -37.28
CA GLY A 211 32.18 -1.24 -37.21
C GLY A 211 32.37 -0.27 -36.04
N TYR A 212 33.38 -0.49 -35.18
CA TYR A 212 33.79 0.43 -34.13
C TYR A 212 35.15 1.06 -34.46
N THR A 213 35.41 2.23 -33.87
CA THR A 213 36.73 2.89 -33.93
C THR A 213 37.28 3.06 -32.52
N LEU A 214 38.59 3.24 -32.40
CA LEU A 214 39.23 3.53 -31.13
C LEU A 214 40.31 4.59 -31.23
N ASP A 215 40.43 5.40 -30.18
CA ASP A 215 41.64 6.20 -29.93
C ASP A 215 42.62 5.37 -29.12
N TYR A 216 43.84 5.21 -29.63
CA TYR A 216 44.91 4.43 -29.02
C TYR A 216 45.92 5.35 -28.33
N TYR A 217 46.00 5.24 -27.01
CA TYR A 217 46.97 5.94 -26.17
C TYR A 217 48.04 4.97 -25.68
N TYR A 218 49.30 5.38 -25.72
CA TYR A 218 50.42 4.57 -25.23
C TYR A 218 51.48 5.40 -24.52
N ARG A 219 52.18 4.76 -23.58
CA ARG A 219 53.38 5.28 -22.93
C ARG A 219 54.19 4.13 -22.35
N GLY A 220 55.38 4.42 -21.84
CA GLY A 220 56.35 3.45 -21.36
C GLY A 220 57.59 3.43 -22.24
N PHE A 221 58.37 2.36 -22.14
CA PHE A 221 59.68 2.27 -22.76
C PHE A 221 60.63 3.45 -22.42
N GLY A 222 60.53 3.97 -21.20
CA GLY A 222 61.29 5.13 -20.72
C GLY A 222 60.63 6.49 -21.01
N ASN A 223 59.48 6.52 -21.67
CA ASN A 223 58.71 7.74 -21.90
C ASN A 223 57.41 7.73 -21.07
N ASN A 224 57.25 8.73 -20.20
CA ASN A 224 56.07 8.85 -19.33
C ASN A 224 54.91 9.65 -19.96
N ASN A 225 55.15 10.31 -21.09
CA ASN A 225 54.13 11.10 -21.78
C ASN A 225 53.28 10.21 -22.70
N TRP A 226 51.98 10.45 -22.70
CA TRP A 226 51.04 9.75 -23.58
C TRP A 226 51.24 10.16 -25.05
N GLY A 227 51.60 9.20 -25.89
CA GLY A 227 51.37 9.27 -27.33
C GLY A 227 49.92 8.90 -27.64
N VAL A 228 49.36 9.48 -28.71
CA VAL A 228 47.98 9.21 -29.14
C VAL A 228 47.90 9.03 -30.65
N LEU A 229 47.21 7.97 -31.07
CA LEU A 229 46.79 7.72 -32.44
C LEU A 229 45.25 7.65 -32.45
N ARG A 230 44.61 8.63 -33.07
CA ARG A 230 43.15 8.76 -33.05
C ARG A 230 42.49 7.96 -34.17
N ASN A 231 41.24 7.56 -33.93
CA ASN A 231 40.36 6.97 -34.93
C ASN A 231 40.97 5.76 -35.67
N GLN A 232 41.58 4.85 -34.92
CA GLN A 232 42.10 3.60 -35.44
C GLN A 232 40.95 2.61 -35.68
N THR A 233 41.08 1.79 -36.71
CA THR A 233 40.13 0.73 -37.04
C THR A 233 40.82 -0.62 -36.85
N PRO A 234 40.45 -1.40 -35.82
CA PRO A 234 41.00 -2.73 -35.64
C PRO A 234 40.60 -3.69 -36.76
N ASP A 235 41.37 -4.74 -36.97
CA ASP A 235 41.00 -5.84 -37.87
C ASP A 235 39.90 -6.72 -37.26
N SER A 236 39.47 -7.76 -37.99
CA SER A 236 38.40 -8.68 -37.56
C SER A 236 38.71 -9.46 -36.28
N THR A 237 39.97 -9.53 -35.88
CA THR A 237 40.41 -10.17 -34.63
C THR A 237 40.50 -9.18 -33.46
N GLY A 238 40.27 -7.89 -33.74
CA GLY A 238 40.40 -6.79 -32.79
C GLY A 238 41.81 -6.22 -32.71
N LYS A 239 42.76 -6.66 -33.56
CA LYS A 239 44.13 -6.15 -33.54
C LYS A 239 44.16 -4.76 -34.14
N PHE A 240 44.78 -3.81 -33.43
CA PHE A 240 44.82 -2.41 -33.87
C PHE A 240 46.24 -1.82 -33.97
N SER A 241 47.25 -2.49 -33.42
CA SER A 241 48.63 -2.01 -33.51
C SER A 241 49.64 -3.12 -33.20
N THR A 242 50.90 -2.86 -33.54
CA THR A 242 52.04 -3.72 -33.20
C THR A 242 53.28 -2.89 -32.84
N TRP A 243 54.08 -3.42 -31.92
CA TRP A 243 55.42 -2.92 -31.62
C TRP A 243 56.45 -3.98 -31.99
N SER A 244 57.48 -3.56 -32.72
CA SER A 244 58.55 -4.45 -33.17
C SER A 244 59.35 -5.02 -32.01
N ALA A 245 59.83 -6.25 -32.20
CA ALA A 245 60.77 -6.90 -31.31
C ALA A 245 62.09 -6.12 -31.31
N THR A 246 62.41 -5.46 -30.21
CA THR A 246 63.61 -4.63 -30.11
C THR A 246 63.98 -4.34 -28.66
N GLN A 247 65.20 -3.84 -28.48
CA GLN A 247 65.67 -3.32 -27.21
C GLN A 247 64.92 -2.03 -26.86
N ARG A 248 64.39 -1.97 -25.65
CA ARG A 248 63.60 -0.84 -25.13
C ARG A 248 64.17 -0.41 -23.79
N SER A 249 64.28 0.90 -23.59
CA SER A 249 64.58 1.49 -22.28
C SER A 249 63.36 1.40 -21.36
N GLY A 250 63.52 1.59 -20.05
CA GLY A 250 62.39 1.65 -19.11
C GLY A 250 61.95 0.31 -18.51
N GLY A 251 60.99 0.41 -17.58
CA GLY A 251 60.55 -0.73 -16.76
C GLY A 251 59.19 -1.32 -17.14
N TRP A 252 58.45 -0.69 -18.06
CA TRP A 252 57.07 -1.08 -18.37
C TRP A 252 56.58 -0.46 -19.68
N PHE A 253 55.42 -0.94 -20.15
CA PHE A 253 54.65 -0.43 -21.28
C PHE A 253 53.16 -0.43 -20.97
N GLU A 254 52.48 0.68 -21.28
CA GLU A 254 51.04 0.85 -21.03
C GLU A 254 50.28 1.24 -22.29
N VAL A 255 49.05 0.73 -22.35
CA VAL A 255 48.10 1.02 -23.41
C VAL A 255 46.75 1.36 -22.80
N ARG A 256 46.14 2.45 -23.26
CA ARG A 256 44.73 2.77 -23.03
C ARG A 256 44.05 2.91 -24.39
N ILE A 257 42.81 2.42 -24.49
CA ILE A 257 41.95 2.65 -25.65
C ILE A 257 40.68 3.37 -25.23
N GLU A 258 40.15 4.21 -26.10
CA GLU A 258 38.78 4.73 -26.01
C GLU A 258 38.02 4.32 -27.28
N VAL A 259 37.13 3.34 -27.13
CA VAL A 259 36.30 2.79 -28.20
C VAL A 259 35.04 3.62 -28.35
N SER A 260 34.64 3.89 -29.59
CA SER A 260 33.36 4.51 -29.95
C SER A 260 32.55 3.58 -30.85
N TYR A 261 31.30 3.32 -30.48
CA TYR A 261 30.38 2.51 -31.28
C TYR A 261 28.93 2.94 -31.03
N ARG A 262 28.19 3.27 -32.10
CA ARG A 262 26.76 3.67 -32.05
C ARG A 262 26.45 4.75 -31.00
N GLY A 263 27.33 5.73 -30.87
CA GLY A 263 27.17 6.84 -29.91
C GLY A 263 27.56 6.51 -28.47
N LEU A 264 27.89 5.25 -28.15
CA LEU A 264 28.45 4.83 -26.88
C LEU A 264 29.98 4.91 -26.90
N LYS A 265 30.56 5.11 -25.71
CA LYS A 265 32.00 5.08 -25.48
C LYS A 265 32.36 4.10 -24.37
N ALA A 266 33.45 3.37 -24.55
CA ALA A 266 34.02 2.48 -23.56
C ALA A 266 35.55 2.58 -23.58
N SER A 267 36.21 2.29 -22.46
CA SER A 267 37.68 2.35 -22.39
C SER A 267 38.28 1.11 -21.78
N GLY A 268 39.41 0.67 -22.33
CA GLY A 268 40.23 -0.41 -21.79
C GLY A 268 41.64 0.08 -21.45
N PHE A 269 42.29 -0.58 -20.50
CA PHE A 269 43.68 -0.33 -20.13
C PHE A 269 44.44 -1.65 -19.93
N ALA A 270 45.70 -1.69 -20.36
CA ALA A 270 46.63 -2.79 -20.11
C ALA A 270 48.02 -2.26 -19.78
N HIS A 271 48.71 -2.99 -18.92
CA HIS A 271 50.07 -2.72 -18.46
C HIS A 271 50.91 -3.98 -18.65
N LEU A 272 52.16 -3.81 -19.11
CA LEU A 272 53.14 -4.87 -19.28
C LEU A 272 54.45 -4.47 -18.63
N ASP A 273 54.84 -5.20 -17.58
CA ASP A 273 56.13 -5.01 -16.88
C ASP A 273 57.31 -5.57 -17.68
N ASN A 274 58.47 -4.93 -17.52
CA ASN A 274 59.77 -5.47 -17.92
C ASN A 274 60.28 -6.40 -16.81
N VAL A 275 60.20 -7.71 -17.03
CA VAL A 275 60.67 -8.69 -16.05
C VAL A 275 62.17 -8.94 -16.24
N ASN A 276 62.96 -8.74 -15.18
CA ASN A 276 64.38 -9.07 -15.19
C ASN A 276 64.58 -10.50 -14.67
N ASP A 277 65.17 -11.38 -15.47
CA ASP A 277 65.38 -12.80 -15.14
C ASP A 277 66.56 -13.02 -14.16
N GLY A 278 67.12 -11.93 -13.61
CA GLY A 278 68.32 -11.95 -12.78
C GLY A 278 69.60 -12.27 -13.58
N PRO A 279 70.77 -12.20 -12.92
CA PRO A 279 72.00 -12.69 -13.52
C PRO A 279 71.82 -14.16 -13.90
N ARG A 280 72.23 -14.53 -15.12
CA ARG A 280 72.43 -15.95 -15.46
C ARG A 280 73.32 -16.55 -14.36
N GLY A 281 72.87 -17.65 -13.74
CA GLY A 281 73.64 -18.35 -12.73
C GLY A 281 75.04 -18.71 -13.24
N ALA A 282 76.01 -18.86 -12.34
CA ALA A 282 77.34 -19.31 -12.73
C ALA A 282 77.24 -20.60 -13.56
N ASP A 283 77.95 -20.65 -14.69
CA ASP A 283 78.05 -21.89 -15.46
C ASP A 283 78.59 -22.99 -14.54
N GLY A 284 77.91 -24.15 -14.51
CA GLY A 284 78.37 -25.29 -13.73
C GLY A 284 79.77 -25.70 -14.20
N ALA A 285 80.69 -25.93 -13.25
CA ALA A 285 82.01 -26.43 -13.60
C ALA A 285 81.88 -27.80 -14.31
N PRO A 286 82.56 -28.03 -15.44
CA PRO A 286 82.68 -29.38 -16.00
C PRO A 286 83.19 -30.33 -14.90
N GLY A 287 82.54 -31.48 -14.71
CA GLY A 287 83.01 -32.49 -13.77
C GLY A 287 84.40 -32.97 -14.15
N GLN A 288 85.42 -32.40 -13.52
CA GLN A 288 86.81 -32.83 -13.61
C GLN A 288 87.14 -33.41 -12.24
N ASN A 289 87.63 -34.65 -12.21
CA ASN A 289 88.05 -35.43 -11.04
C ASN A 289 87.00 -36.41 -10.52
N ILE A 290 87.15 -37.69 -10.89
CA ILE A 290 86.61 -38.78 -10.08
C ILE A 290 87.45 -38.80 -8.80
N ILE A 291 86.82 -38.67 -7.62
CA ILE A 291 87.53 -38.65 -6.33
C ILE A 291 87.41 -40.02 -5.67
N ASN A 292 88.52 -40.57 -5.15
CA ASN A 292 88.48 -41.74 -4.29
C ASN A 292 87.86 -41.38 -2.93
N GLN A 293 86.71 -41.96 -2.59
CA GLN A 293 85.97 -41.63 -1.36
C GLN A 293 86.69 -42.04 -0.07
N GLN A 294 87.62 -43.00 -0.10
CA GLN A 294 88.35 -43.44 1.08
C GLN A 294 89.44 -42.44 1.52
N GLY A 295 89.96 -41.64 0.59
CA GLY A 295 91.11 -40.75 0.85
C GLY A 295 91.02 -39.34 0.26
N GLN A 296 89.90 -38.99 -0.40
CA GLN A 296 89.67 -37.69 -1.06
C GLN A 296 90.71 -37.35 -2.15
N GLN A 297 91.47 -38.32 -2.66
CA GLN A 297 92.45 -38.09 -3.73
C GLN A 297 91.80 -38.18 -5.12
N ALA A 298 92.24 -37.33 -6.03
CA ALA A 298 91.80 -37.35 -7.43
C ALA A 298 92.32 -38.60 -8.16
N LEU A 299 91.40 -39.31 -8.83
CA LEU A 299 91.68 -40.41 -9.73
C LEU A 299 91.68 -39.92 -11.17
N LYS A 300 92.67 -40.39 -11.94
CA LYS A 300 92.68 -40.24 -13.40
C LYS A 300 91.75 -41.29 -14.01
N TYR A 301 91.29 -41.03 -15.23
CA TYR A 301 90.54 -42.01 -16.02
C TYR A 301 91.30 -42.33 -17.31
N TRP A 302 91.40 -43.61 -17.63
CA TRP A 302 92.01 -44.12 -18.85
C TRP A 302 91.05 -45.13 -19.47
N ALA A 303 90.89 -45.10 -20.79
CA ALA A 303 90.08 -46.08 -21.53
C ALA A 303 90.83 -46.62 -22.75
N GLY A 304 90.74 -47.93 -22.97
CA GLY A 304 91.42 -48.58 -24.10
C GLY A 304 91.10 -50.06 -24.24
N THR A 305 91.69 -50.70 -25.25
CA THR A 305 91.52 -52.15 -25.48
C THR A 305 92.37 -52.99 -24.53
N GLN A 306 92.05 -54.28 -24.41
CA GLN A 306 92.82 -55.23 -23.59
C GLN A 306 94.30 -55.25 -23.97
N ALA A 307 94.63 -55.30 -25.27
CA ALA A 307 96.01 -55.30 -25.74
C ALA A 307 96.76 -54.00 -25.36
N GLN A 308 96.08 -52.85 -25.43
CA GLN A 308 96.66 -51.56 -25.03
C GLN A 308 96.84 -51.47 -23.52
N TYR A 309 95.92 -52.04 -22.74
CA TYR A 309 96.10 -52.15 -21.31
C TYR A 309 97.32 -53.03 -21.01
N ASP A 310 97.39 -54.25 -21.52
CA ASP A 310 98.47 -55.19 -21.20
C ASP A 310 99.87 -54.69 -21.62
N ALA A 311 99.95 -53.81 -22.62
CA ALA A 311 101.19 -53.15 -23.03
C ALA A 311 101.72 -52.09 -22.04
N ILE A 312 100.92 -51.65 -21.06
CA ILE A 312 101.36 -50.70 -20.03
C ILE A 312 102.18 -51.45 -18.98
N THR A 313 103.50 -51.21 -18.97
CA THR A 313 104.47 -51.90 -18.11
C THR A 313 104.23 -51.72 -16.61
N THR A 314 103.76 -50.53 -16.19
CA THR A 314 103.50 -50.19 -14.79
C THR A 314 102.15 -49.50 -14.67
N LYS A 315 101.25 -50.04 -13.85
CA LYS A 315 99.91 -49.49 -13.63
C LYS A 315 99.93 -48.43 -12.53
N ASP A 316 99.33 -47.27 -12.79
CA ASP A 316 99.17 -46.21 -11.81
C ASP A 316 97.98 -46.56 -10.87
N PRO A 317 98.20 -46.78 -9.56
CA PRO A 317 97.13 -47.11 -8.61
C PRO A 317 96.05 -46.02 -8.50
N ASN A 318 96.35 -44.79 -8.94
CA ASN A 318 95.43 -43.65 -8.91
C ASN A 318 94.75 -43.40 -10.27
N THR A 319 94.63 -44.43 -11.10
CA THR A 319 93.93 -44.38 -12.40
C THR A 319 92.86 -45.47 -12.48
N ILE A 320 91.65 -45.09 -12.87
CA ILE A 320 90.60 -46.02 -13.27
C ILE A 320 90.84 -46.40 -14.73
N TYR A 321 91.13 -47.68 -14.97
CA TYR A 321 91.32 -48.23 -16.30
C TYR A 321 90.03 -48.91 -16.76
N ASP A 322 89.37 -48.33 -17.76
CA ASP A 322 88.18 -48.87 -18.41
C ASP A 322 88.57 -49.62 -19.68
N ILE A 323 88.52 -50.95 -19.62
CA ILE A 323 89.01 -51.81 -20.70
C ILE A 323 87.82 -52.33 -21.50
N PHE A 324 87.68 -51.86 -22.73
CA PHE A 324 86.63 -52.33 -23.62
C PHE A 324 87.14 -53.41 -24.57
N LYS A 325 86.30 -54.42 -24.82
CA LYS A 325 86.54 -55.41 -25.88
C LYS A 325 86.13 -54.80 -27.22
N GLN A 326 87.00 -54.87 -28.23
CA GLN A 326 86.56 -54.69 -29.61
C GLN A 326 85.61 -55.85 -29.94
N VAL A 327 84.41 -55.52 -30.42
CA VAL A 327 83.50 -56.48 -31.05
C VAL A 327 83.94 -56.70 -32.49
#